data_AF-A0AB36ZWZ0-F1
#
_entry.id   AF-A0AB36ZWZ0-F1
#
_cell.length_a   1.000
_cell.length_b   1.000
_cell.length_c   1.000
_cell.angle_alpha   90.00
_cell.angle_beta   90.00
_cell.angle_gamma   90.00
#
_symmetry.space_group_name_H-M   'P 1'
#
loop_
_entity.id
_entity.type
_entity.pdbx_description
1 polymer ?
#
loop_
_entity_poly.entity_id
_entity_poly.type
_entity_poly.pdbx_seq_one_letter_code
_entity_poly.pdbx_strand_id
1 'polypeptide(L)'
;MILEEYKDYLGFAVAGNFANHLGEAGEADEFSVIKTEKKDAPKGIFPFYIKNHDSFLGTFPLCDDTILTHGKEDKNLQVEAEVALICDFEYKDGKIIDIVPKSFCAFNDCSIRVNDGKKLSTKKNWGERTKGMSQDIIKINSFNEKDSVLAKYHIASFIKRDGIVYDYGTISAVKSYSYFFTQLKDWMIEKFNTQEDCGPLEELTPFLKNANKAKGMIIAAGATAYTEFGKHNFLKKDDEIFVYVYNAHVHSFQDIMNDMSGVDLFLGQCSKLHQIVK
;
A
#
# COMPACT_ATOMS: atom_id res chain seq x y z
N MET A 1 3.79 18.62 9.16
CA MET A 1 3.67 17.15 9.31
C MET A 1 4.34 16.51 8.12
N ILE A 2 4.98 15.34 8.26
CA ILE A 2 5.77 14.72 7.17
C ILE A 2 4.91 14.49 5.93
N LEU A 3 3.63 14.13 6.11
CA LEU A 3 2.65 13.94 5.03
C LEU A 3 2.48 15.13 4.07
N GLU A 4 2.66 16.37 4.53
CA GLU A 4 2.54 17.55 3.66
C GLU A 4 3.64 17.58 2.59
N GLU A 5 4.83 17.06 2.90
CA GLU A 5 5.94 16.97 1.95
C GLU A 5 5.63 16.00 0.80
N TYR A 6 4.82 14.98 1.09
CA TYR A 6 4.43 13.94 0.13
C TYR A 6 3.36 14.39 -0.87
N LYS A 7 2.77 15.59 -0.72
CA LYS A 7 1.95 16.20 -1.78
C LYS A 7 2.74 16.53 -3.05
N ASP A 8 4.07 16.60 -2.94
CA ASP A 8 4.98 16.79 -4.07
C ASP A 8 5.51 15.47 -4.66
N TYR A 9 5.02 14.32 -4.18
CA TYR A 9 5.41 12.98 -4.65
C TYR A 9 4.35 12.41 -5.60
N LEU A 10 4.75 11.45 -6.43
CA LEU A 10 3.81 10.61 -7.18
C LEU A 10 3.42 9.40 -6.33
N GLY A 11 2.15 9.00 -6.36
CA GLY A 11 1.63 7.86 -5.63
C GLY A 11 1.19 6.73 -6.55
N PHE A 12 1.81 5.55 -6.41
CA PHE A 12 1.48 4.34 -7.17
C PHE A 12 1.39 3.12 -6.26
N ALA A 13 0.67 2.10 -6.71
CA ALA A 13 0.50 0.86 -5.97
C ALA A 13 0.63 -0.36 -6.88
N VAL A 14 1.13 -1.46 -6.33
CA VAL A 14 1.41 -2.71 -7.05
C VAL A 14 0.26 -3.70 -6.84
N ALA A 15 -0.47 -4.03 -7.91
CA ALA A 15 -1.58 -4.96 -7.85
C ALA A 15 -1.11 -6.42 -7.86
N GLY A 16 -1.60 -7.23 -6.91
CA GLY A 16 -1.40 -8.68 -6.91
C GLY A 16 0.01 -9.15 -6.51
N ASN A 17 0.73 -8.39 -5.69
CA ASN A 17 2.08 -8.76 -5.22
C ASN A 17 2.10 -9.71 -4.01
N PHE A 18 0.97 -10.34 -3.70
CA PHE A 18 0.86 -11.31 -2.63
C PHE A 18 -0.06 -12.45 -3.08
N ALA A 19 0.31 -13.68 -2.74
CA ALA A 19 -0.45 -14.86 -3.17
C ALA A 19 -1.91 -14.79 -2.69
N ASN A 20 -2.84 -15.17 -3.56
CA ASN A 20 -4.28 -15.27 -3.32
C ASN A 20 -5.04 -13.96 -3.02
N HIS A 21 -4.36 -12.84 -2.70
CA HIS A 21 -5.00 -11.60 -2.28
C HIS A 21 -6.09 -11.12 -3.26
N LEU A 22 -5.81 -11.10 -4.57
CA LEU A 22 -6.79 -10.66 -5.58
C LEU A 22 -8.08 -11.50 -5.58
N GLY A 23 -7.99 -12.80 -5.29
CA GLY A 23 -9.16 -13.66 -5.16
C GLY A 23 -9.97 -13.35 -3.91
N GLU A 24 -9.28 -13.10 -2.80
CA GLU A 24 -9.90 -12.76 -1.51
C GLU A 24 -10.54 -11.37 -1.51
N ALA A 25 -9.98 -10.43 -2.28
CA ALA A 25 -10.52 -9.11 -2.53
C ALA A 25 -11.71 -9.09 -3.51
N GLY A 26 -12.01 -10.22 -4.17
CA GLY A 26 -13.06 -10.29 -5.19
C GLY A 26 -12.71 -9.61 -6.52
N GLU A 27 -11.41 -9.44 -6.81
CA GLU A 27 -10.91 -8.72 -8.00
C GLU A 27 -10.36 -9.66 -9.08
N ALA A 28 -10.22 -10.96 -8.79
CA ALA A 28 -9.57 -11.93 -9.69
C ALA A 28 -10.11 -11.93 -11.14
N ASP A 29 -11.42 -11.76 -11.31
CA ASP A 29 -12.06 -11.77 -12.63
C ASP A 29 -11.63 -10.57 -13.50
N GLU A 30 -11.51 -9.37 -12.90
CA GLU A 30 -11.06 -8.16 -13.61
C GLU A 30 -9.61 -8.32 -14.10
N PHE A 31 -8.80 -9.09 -13.37
CA PHE A 31 -7.39 -9.36 -13.71
C PHE A 31 -7.18 -10.56 -14.64
N SER A 32 -8.22 -11.29 -15.02
CA SER A 32 -8.11 -12.51 -15.84
C SER A 32 -7.55 -12.26 -17.25
N VAL A 33 -7.70 -11.05 -17.77
CA VAL A 33 -7.20 -10.62 -19.09
C VAL A 33 -5.70 -10.29 -19.09
N ILE A 34 -5.10 -10.10 -17.91
CA ILE A 34 -3.71 -9.69 -17.75
C ILE A 34 -2.79 -10.92 -17.73
N LYS A 35 -1.89 -10.97 -18.72
CA LYS A 35 -0.86 -12.02 -18.83
C LYS A 35 0.39 -11.61 -18.04
N THR A 36 0.88 -12.52 -17.22
CA THR A 36 2.14 -12.35 -16.47
C THR A 36 3.17 -13.37 -16.92
N GLU A 37 4.46 -13.00 -16.86
CA GLU A 37 5.56 -13.89 -17.24
C GLU A 37 5.68 -15.12 -16.33
N LYS A 38 5.39 -14.93 -15.04
CA LYS A 38 5.35 -15.97 -14.02
C LYS A 38 3.97 -15.99 -13.37
N LYS A 39 3.58 -17.17 -12.87
CA LYS A 39 2.28 -17.37 -12.21
C LYS A 39 2.05 -16.39 -11.06
N ASP A 40 3.08 -16.18 -10.25
CA ASP A 40 2.99 -15.39 -9.01
C ASP A 40 3.45 -13.94 -9.18
N ALA A 41 3.82 -13.52 -10.41
CA ALA A 41 4.22 -12.13 -10.64
C ALA A 41 3.05 -11.17 -10.41
N PRO A 42 3.33 -9.94 -9.93
CA PRO A 42 2.30 -8.92 -9.82
C PRO A 42 1.64 -8.65 -11.16
N LYS A 43 0.38 -8.19 -11.12
CA LYS A 43 -0.43 -7.97 -12.31
C LYS A 43 -0.14 -6.64 -12.99
N GLY A 44 0.28 -5.64 -12.24
CA GLY A 44 0.68 -4.34 -12.77
C GLY A 44 0.67 -3.25 -11.70
N ILE A 45 0.80 -2.01 -12.13
CA ILE A 45 0.86 -0.83 -11.26
C ILE A 45 -0.33 0.07 -11.58
N PHE A 46 -0.90 0.74 -10.60
CA PHE A 46 -1.91 1.77 -10.82
C PHE A 46 -1.54 3.05 -10.05
N PRO A 47 -1.87 4.24 -10.57
CA PRO A 47 -1.72 5.48 -9.82
C PRO A 47 -2.80 5.58 -8.74
N PHE A 48 -2.43 6.00 -7.55
CA PHE A 48 -3.39 6.45 -6.54
C PHE A 48 -3.36 7.97 -6.34
N TYR A 49 -2.27 8.65 -6.72
CA TYR A 49 -2.14 10.10 -6.60
C TYR A 49 -1.17 10.66 -7.63
N ILE A 50 -1.59 11.70 -8.36
CA ILE A 50 -0.77 12.47 -9.29
C ILE A 50 -1.06 13.95 -9.04
N LYS A 51 -0.07 14.68 -8.50
CA LYS A 51 -0.22 16.10 -8.18
C LYS A 51 -0.74 16.89 -9.38
N ASN A 52 -1.75 17.74 -9.14
CA ASN A 52 -2.37 18.62 -10.14
C ASN A 52 -3.00 17.89 -11.34
N HIS A 53 -3.30 16.60 -11.24
CA HIS A 53 -4.06 15.91 -12.27
C HIS A 53 -5.52 16.40 -12.27
N ASP A 54 -6.13 16.57 -13.45
CA ASP A 54 -7.48 17.15 -13.61
C ASP A 54 -8.63 16.21 -13.19
N SER A 55 -8.31 15.04 -12.63
CA SER A 55 -9.29 14.03 -12.15
C SER A 55 -9.18 13.82 -10.64
N PHE A 56 -9.90 12.84 -10.10
CA PHE A 56 -9.80 12.42 -8.69
C PHE A 56 -8.36 12.11 -8.26
N LEU A 57 -7.48 11.68 -9.17
CA LEU A 57 -6.05 11.43 -8.91
C LEU A 57 -5.30 12.68 -8.42
N GLY A 58 -5.81 13.88 -8.68
CA GLY A 58 -5.26 15.14 -8.17
C GLY A 58 -5.56 15.38 -6.68
N THR A 59 -6.48 14.63 -6.09
CA THR A 59 -6.85 14.74 -4.67
C THR A 59 -5.88 13.92 -3.82
N PHE A 60 -5.24 14.56 -2.84
CA PHE A 60 -4.25 13.89 -1.99
C PHE A 60 -4.94 12.96 -0.98
N PRO A 61 -4.76 11.62 -1.06
CA PRO A 61 -5.57 10.68 -0.32
C PRO A 61 -4.96 10.25 1.02
N LEU A 62 -3.69 10.55 1.28
CA LEU A 62 -2.95 10.01 2.43
C LEU A 62 -3.31 10.76 3.73
N CYS A 63 -3.48 9.98 4.80
CA CYS A 63 -3.70 10.44 6.16
C CYS A 63 -3.03 9.47 7.13
N ASP A 64 -2.70 9.92 8.32
CA ASP A 64 -2.06 9.11 9.36
C ASP A 64 -3.00 8.74 10.52
N ASP A 65 -4.15 9.40 10.65
CA ASP A 65 -5.04 9.25 11.81
C ASP A 65 -6.50 8.89 11.47
N THR A 66 -6.93 9.09 10.23
CA THR A 66 -8.34 8.99 9.85
C THR A 66 -8.51 8.36 8.48
N ILE A 67 -9.56 7.54 8.33
CA ILE A 67 -10.11 7.16 7.02
C ILE A 67 -11.49 7.81 6.88
N LEU A 68 -11.67 8.65 5.85
CA LEU A 68 -12.96 9.24 5.51
C LEU A 68 -13.71 8.36 4.50
N THR A 69 -14.91 7.94 4.85
CA THR A 69 -15.76 7.12 3.97
C THR A 69 -16.33 7.93 2.80
N HIS A 70 -16.51 9.25 2.99
CA HIS A 70 -17.20 10.14 2.05
C HIS A 70 -18.59 9.60 1.64
N GLY A 71 -19.35 9.10 2.62
CA GLY A 71 -20.70 8.58 2.40
C GLY A 71 -20.74 7.22 1.70
N LYS A 72 -19.66 6.43 1.77
CA LYS A 72 -19.51 5.11 1.15
C LYS A 72 -19.48 3.97 2.17
N GLU A 73 -20.10 4.16 3.33
CA GLU A 73 -20.22 3.15 4.38
C GLU A 73 -20.89 1.87 3.87
N ASP A 74 -21.73 1.97 2.85
CA ASP A 74 -22.43 0.86 2.21
C ASP A 74 -21.63 0.18 1.08
N LYS A 75 -20.41 0.63 0.79
CA LYS A 75 -19.59 0.15 -0.35
C LYS A 75 -18.50 -0.83 0.02
N ASN A 76 -18.67 -1.58 1.12
CA ASN A 76 -17.76 -2.66 1.47
C ASN A 76 -16.29 -2.20 1.53
N LEU A 77 -16.01 -1.17 2.35
CA LEU A 77 -14.65 -0.66 2.54
C LEU A 77 -13.79 -1.70 3.26
N GLN A 78 -12.55 -1.92 2.79
CA GLN A 78 -11.59 -2.84 3.40
C GLN A 78 -10.23 -2.18 3.59
N VAL A 79 -9.56 -2.57 4.69
CA VAL A 79 -8.14 -2.30 4.92
C VAL A 79 -7.32 -3.13 3.94
N GLU A 80 -6.27 -2.53 3.39
CA GLU A 80 -5.25 -3.24 2.63
C GLU A 80 -3.90 -2.92 3.26
N ALA A 81 -3.44 -3.81 4.12
CA ALA A 81 -2.20 -3.60 4.85
C ALA A 81 -0.99 -3.85 3.93
N GLU A 82 -0.19 -2.82 3.73
CA GLU A 82 0.98 -2.87 2.84
C GLU A 82 2.23 -2.26 3.49
N VAL A 83 3.37 -2.50 2.87
CA VAL A 83 4.58 -1.70 3.08
C VAL A 83 4.60 -0.61 2.01
N ALA A 84 4.63 0.66 2.41
CA ALA A 84 4.94 1.76 1.50
C ALA A 84 6.46 1.94 1.39
N LEU A 85 6.96 2.05 0.17
CA LEU A 85 8.33 2.44 -0.14
C LEU A 85 8.34 3.91 -0.56
N ILE A 86 9.19 4.72 0.07
CA ILE A 86 9.48 6.09 -0.34
C ILE A 86 10.77 6.05 -1.14
N CYS A 87 10.70 6.48 -2.39
CA CYS A 87 11.77 6.33 -3.37
C CYS A 87 12.11 7.68 -4.02
N ASP A 88 13.40 7.88 -4.30
CA ASP A 88 13.81 8.75 -5.41
C ASP A 88 13.73 7.94 -6.72
N PHE A 89 13.89 8.60 -7.85
CA PHE A 89 13.99 7.94 -9.15
C PHE A 89 14.88 8.73 -10.09
N GLU A 90 15.49 8.02 -11.04
CA GLU A 90 16.20 8.63 -12.15
C GLU A 90 15.27 8.69 -13.37
N TYR A 91 15.17 9.87 -13.98
CA TYR A 91 14.28 10.11 -15.11
C TYR A 91 15.03 10.76 -16.27
N LYS A 92 14.91 10.15 -17.46
CA LYS A 92 15.60 10.62 -18.67
C LYS A 92 14.74 10.35 -19.90
N ASP A 93 14.64 11.34 -20.78
CA ASP A 93 14.00 11.23 -22.09
C ASP A 93 12.58 10.62 -22.03
N GLY A 94 11.78 11.01 -21.04
CA GLY A 94 10.42 10.51 -20.88
C GLY A 94 10.28 9.22 -20.06
N LYS A 95 11.39 8.63 -19.61
CA LYS A 95 11.44 7.28 -19.03
C LYS A 95 12.04 7.24 -17.64
N ILE A 96 11.55 6.31 -16.82
CA ILE A 96 12.17 5.95 -15.54
C ILE A 96 13.37 5.04 -15.84
N ILE A 97 14.55 5.43 -15.38
CA ILE A 97 15.81 4.71 -15.60
C ILE A 97 16.19 3.89 -14.37
N ASP A 98 15.94 4.42 -13.18
CA ASP A 98 16.14 3.71 -11.92
C ASP A 98 15.16 4.20 -10.86
N ILE A 99 14.94 3.36 -9.84
CA ILE A 99 14.16 3.69 -8.65
C ILE A 99 15.06 3.44 -7.45
N VAL A 100 15.23 4.45 -6.58
CA VAL A 100 16.18 4.40 -5.46
C VAL A 100 15.40 4.46 -4.14
N PRO A 101 15.15 3.30 -3.48
CA PRO A 101 14.44 3.27 -2.21
C PRO A 101 15.21 3.99 -1.11
N LYS A 102 14.51 4.84 -0.34
CA LYS A 102 15.10 5.64 0.76
C LYS A 102 14.59 5.20 2.12
N SER A 103 13.30 4.91 2.20
CA SER A 103 12.65 4.53 3.44
C SER A 103 11.40 3.72 3.19
N PHE A 104 10.87 3.13 4.26
CA PHE A 104 9.61 2.39 4.26
C PHE A 104 8.80 2.70 5.51
N CYS A 105 7.51 2.41 5.45
CA CYS A 105 6.59 2.54 6.59
C CYS A 105 5.35 1.66 6.41
N ALA A 106 4.54 1.55 7.46
CA ALA A 106 3.23 0.93 7.41
C ALA A 106 2.27 1.76 6.55
N PHE A 107 1.48 1.07 5.71
CA PHE A 107 0.56 1.67 4.77
C PHE A 107 -0.79 0.94 4.78
N ASN A 108 -1.86 1.70 4.53
CA ASN A 108 -3.20 1.17 4.32
C ASN A 108 -3.70 1.64 2.95
N ASP A 109 -3.68 0.77 1.96
CA ASP A 109 -4.23 1.02 0.62
C ASP A 109 -5.75 0.85 0.61
N CYS A 110 -6.44 1.47 1.58
CA CYS A 110 -7.87 1.25 1.84
C CYS A 110 -8.68 1.34 0.54
N SER A 111 -9.62 0.41 0.42
CA SER A 111 -10.23 0.03 -0.86
C SER A 111 -11.73 -0.16 -0.75
N ILE A 112 -12.44 0.24 -1.80
CA ILE A 112 -13.86 -0.05 -2.00
C ILE A 112 -13.99 -1.39 -2.73
N ARG A 113 -14.65 -2.38 -2.13
CA ARG A 113 -14.90 -3.68 -2.79
C ARG A 113 -16.15 -3.62 -3.65
N VAL A 114 -15.94 -3.20 -4.88
CA VAL A 114 -16.96 -3.19 -5.94
C VAL A 114 -16.37 -3.74 -7.24
N ASN A 115 -17.16 -4.52 -7.96
CA ASN A 115 -16.87 -4.95 -9.32
C ASN A 115 -17.79 -4.17 -10.27
N ASP A 116 -17.30 -3.06 -10.79
CA ASP A 116 -18.04 -2.16 -11.69
C ASP A 116 -17.34 -1.96 -13.04
N GLY A 117 -16.28 -2.74 -13.31
CA GLY A 117 -15.49 -2.67 -14.54
C GLY A 117 -14.68 -1.39 -14.71
N LYS A 118 -14.61 -0.53 -13.69
CA LYS A 118 -13.78 0.68 -13.71
C LYS A 118 -12.33 0.37 -13.34
N LYS A 119 -11.46 1.35 -13.60
CA LYS A 119 -10.05 1.29 -13.20
C LYS A 119 -9.91 1.16 -11.69
N LEU A 120 -8.91 0.39 -11.27
CA LEU A 120 -8.64 0.08 -9.87
C LEU A 120 -8.44 1.35 -9.05
N SER A 121 -7.74 2.35 -9.59
CA SER A 121 -7.52 3.65 -8.93
C SER A 121 -8.81 4.33 -8.43
N THR A 122 -9.95 4.14 -9.11
CA THR A 122 -11.24 4.71 -8.70
C THR A 122 -11.79 4.10 -7.41
N LYS A 123 -11.36 2.88 -7.08
CA LYS A 123 -11.71 2.15 -5.86
C LYS A 123 -10.78 2.50 -4.70
N LYS A 124 -9.71 3.26 -4.99
CA LYS A 124 -8.54 3.47 -4.13
C LYS A 124 -8.45 4.93 -3.67
N ASN A 125 -8.73 5.86 -4.57
CA ASN A 125 -8.80 7.28 -4.27
C ASN A 125 -10.21 7.80 -4.58
N TRP A 126 -11.02 7.95 -3.52
CA TRP A 126 -12.38 8.49 -3.61
C TRP A 126 -12.52 9.85 -2.91
N GLY A 127 -11.40 10.52 -2.61
CA GLY A 127 -11.36 11.80 -1.90
C GLY A 127 -10.09 11.98 -1.05
N GLU A 128 -10.12 12.97 -0.16
CA GLU A 128 -9.06 13.16 0.84
C GLU A 128 -9.15 12.09 1.92
N ARG A 129 -8.01 11.71 2.52
CA ARG A 129 -7.95 10.78 3.67
C ARG A 129 -8.62 9.43 3.40
N THR A 130 -8.45 8.89 2.20
CA THR A 130 -8.95 7.56 1.83
C THR A 130 -7.90 6.48 1.96
N LYS A 131 -6.66 6.84 2.32
CA LYS A 131 -5.52 5.94 2.47
C LYS A 131 -4.71 6.30 3.71
N GLY A 132 -3.94 5.33 4.19
CA GLY A 132 -3.14 5.45 5.38
C GLY A 132 -1.65 5.38 5.13
N MET A 133 -0.87 6.27 5.75
CA MET A 133 0.60 6.17 5.77
C MET A 133 1.12 6.61 7.13
N SER A 134 1.95 5.78 7.75
CA SER A 134 2.53 6.06 9.07
C SER A 134 3.52 7.23 9.00
N GLN A 135 3.60 8.01 10.09
CA GLN A 135 4.66 9.00 10.30
C GLN A 135 5.99 8.37 10.76
N ASP A 136 5.97 7.11 11.18
CA ASP A 136 7.15 6.37 11.63
C ASP A 136 7.94 5.84 10.42
N ILE A 137 8.71 6.72 9.80
CA ILE A 137 9.47 6.43 8.58
C ILE A 137 10.82 5.79 8.93
N ILE A 138 11.08 4.58 8.41
CA ILE A 138 12.30 3.82 8.67
C ILE A 138 13.19 3.83 7.43
N LYS A 139 14.48 4.18 7.59
CA LYS A 139 15.43 4.22 6.47
C LYS A 139 15.74 2.83 5.95
N ILE A 140 15.80 2.71 4.62
CA ILE A 140 16.34 1.53 3.93
C ILE A 140 17.84 1.74 3.75
N ASN A 141 18.65 0.72 4.08
CA ASN A 141 20.09 0.75 3.87
C ASN A 141 20.52 0.13 2.53
N SER A 142 19.76 -0.85 2.05
CA SER A 142 20.01 -1.57 0.80
C SER A 142 18.70 -2.17 0.28
N PHE A 143 18.57 -2.26 -1.04
CA PHE A 143 17.49 -3.01 -1.68
C PHE A 143 17.96 -4.38 -2.20
N ASN A 144 19.20 -4.78 -1.88
CA ASN A 144 19.62 -6.17 -1.94
C ASN A 144 19.09 -6.89 -0.69
N GLU A 145 18.29 -7.95 -0.87
CA GLU A 145 17.63 -8.68 0.21
C GLU A 145 18.60 -9.08 1.35
N LYS A 146 19.80 -9.58 1.01
CA LYS A 146 20.76 -10.10 2.00
C LYS A 146 21.27 -9.02 2.95
N ASP A 147 21.39 -7.80 2.44
CA ASP A 147 21.96 -6.67 3.16
C ASP A 147 20.87 -5.74 3.72
N SER A 148 19.62 -5.90 3.28
CA SER A 148 18.52 -4.98 3.62
C SER A 148 18.02 -5.16 5.05
N VAL A 149 17.94 -4.07 5.80
CA VAL A 149 17.26 -4.05 7.10
C VAL A 149 15.79 -4.46 6.98
N LEU A 150 15.15 -4.14 5.86
CA LEU A 150 13.74 -4.41 5.59
C LEU A 150 13.45 -5.92 5.51
N ALA A 151 14.44 -6.76 5.20
CA ALA A 151 14.28 -8.22 5.18
C ALA A 151 13.98 -8.83 6.57
N LYS A 152 14.19 -8.07 7.64
CA LYS A 152 13.93 -8.46 9.03
C LYS A 152 12.51 -8.10 9.50
N TYR A 153 11.76 -7.36 8.69
CA TYR A 153 10.47 -6.82 9.08
C TYR A 153 9.33 -7.75 8.70
N HIS A 154 8.30 -7.70 9.53
CA HIS A 154 7.02 -8.34 9.32
C HIS A 154 5.94 -7.27 9.26
N ILE A 155 4.86 -7.58 8.55
CA ILE A 155 3.66 -6.78 8.48
C ILE A 155 2.52 -7.53 9.20
N ALA A 156 1.72 -6.79 9.97
CA ALA A 156 0.52 -7.27 10.64
C ALA A 156 -0.56 -6.19 10.60
N SER A 157 -1.83 -6.59 10.55
CA SER A 157 -2.93 -5.63 10.61
C SER A 157 -4.13 -6.15 11.38
N PHE A 158 -4.82 -5.21 12.02
CA PHE A 158 -5.90 -5.48 12.95
C PHE A 158 -6.99 -4.43 12.82
N ILE A 159 -8.21 -4.83 13.17
CA ILE A 159 -9.31 -3.91 13.44
C ILE A 159 -9.69 -4.06 14.90
N LYS A 160 -9.88 -2.94 15.60
CA LYS A 160 -10.54 -2.92 16.89
C LYS A 160 -11.91 -2.29 16.75
N ARG A 161 -12.92 -3.06 17.11
CA ARG A 161 -14.34 -2.69 17.02
C ARG A 161 -15.01 -2.95 18.35
N ASP A 162 -15.66 -1.93 18.90
CA ASP A 162 -16.33 -2.01 20.21
C ASP A 162 -15.41 -2.54 21.33
N GLY A 163 -14.12 -2.17 21.27
CA GLY A 163 -13.09 -2.60 22.23
C GLY A 163 -12.50 -4.00 21.98
N ILE A 164 -12.99 -4.75 20.97
CA ILE A 164 -12.50 -6.09 20.62
C ILE A 164 -11.53 -5.99 19.44
N VAL A 165 -10.33 -6.55 19.59
CA VAL A 165 -9.31 -6.62 18.54
C VAL A 165 -9.49 -7.88 17.70
N TYR A 166 -9.46 -7.72 16.38
CA TYR A 166 -9.53 -8.78 15.39
C TYR A 166 -8.34 -8.70 14.45
N ASP A 167 -7.67 -9.83 14.21
CA ASP A 167 -6.67 -9.94 13.16
C ASP A 167 -7.35 -9.73 11.80
N TYR A 168 -6.83 -8.83 10.97
CA TYR A 168 -7.46 -8.48 9.69
C TYR A 168 -6.69 -9.03 8.49
N GLY A 169 -5.38 -8.78 8.44
CA GLY A 169 -4.47 -9.38 7.46
C GLY A 169 -3.54 -10.40 8.10
N THR A 170 -3.11 -11.40 7.34
CA THR A 170 -2.17 -12.42 7.83
C THR A 170 -0.82 -11.80 8.15
N ILE A 171 -0.26 -12.13 9.32
CA ILE A 171 1.10 -11.72 9.69
C ILE A 171 2.07 -12.33 8.68
N SER A 172 2.85 -11.48 8.02
CA SER A 172 3.69 -11.90 6.90
C SER A 172 5.07 -11.28 7.00
N ALA A 173 6.11 -12.04 6.69
CA ALA A 173 7.44 -11.46 6.54
C ALA A 173 7.48 -10.61 5.26
N VAL A 174 8.15 -9.46 5.27
CA VAL A 174 8.22 -8.59 4.07
C VAL A 174 8.87 -9.31 2.88
N LYS A 175 9.78 -10.25 3.14
CA LYS A 175 10.37 -11.10 2.09
C LYS A 175 9.42 -12.13 1.47
N SER A 176 8.20 -12.30 1.99
CA SER A 176 7.22 -13.25 1.44
C SER A 176 6.32 -12.65 0.37
N TYR A 177 6.47 -11.36 0.05
CA TYR A 177 5.87 -10.77 -1.15
C TYR A 177 6.37 -11.51 -2.39
N SER A 178 5.51 -11.62 -3.41
CA SER A 178 5.86 -12.36 -4.62
C SER A 178 7.10 -11.77 -5.30
N TYR A 179 7.10 -10.46 -5.50
CA TYR A 179 8.23 -9.68 -6.00
C TYR A 179 8.58 -8.64 -4.94
N PHE A 180 9.83 -8.62 -4.49
CA PHE A 180 10.33 -7.59 -3.60
C PHE A 180 11.80 -7.30 -3.88
N PHE A 181 12.40 -6.33 -3.18
CA PHE A 181 13.81 -5.97 -3.34
C PHE A 181 14.16 -5.71 -4.82
N THR A 182 15.39 -6.00 -5.26
CA THR A 182 15.83 -5.81 -6.65
C THR A 182 14.82 -6.32 -7.69
N GLN A 183 14.18 -7.46 -7.45
CA GLN A 183 13.21 -8.02 -8.38
C GLN A 183 11.99 -7.11 -8.59
N LEU A 184 11.42 -6.56 -7.51
CA LEU A 184 10.31 -5.60 -7.64
C LEU A 184 10.77 -4.30 -8.28
N LYS A 185 11.97 -3.82 -7.93
CA LYS A 185 12.54 -2.59 -8.53
C LYS A 185 12.60 -2.70 -10.05
N ASP A 186 13.25 -3.74 -10.55
CA ASP A 186 13.49 -3.93 -11.97
C ASP A 186 12.17 -4.11 -12.72
N TRP A 187 11.24 -4.87 -12.13
CA TRP A 187 9.89 -5.04 -12.67
C TRP A 187 9.10 -3.72 -12.71
N MET A 188 9.18 -2.88 -11.66
CA MET A 188 8.50 -1.58 -11.66
C MET A 188 9.05 -0.65 -12.73
N ILE A 189 10.38 -0.59 -12.90
CA ILE A 189 11.01 0.20 -13.96
C ILE A 189 10.50 -0.25 -15.33
N GLU A 190 10.42 -1.56 -15.57
CA GLU A 190 9.84 -2.11 -16.79
C GLU A 190 8.39 -1.62 -16.96
N LYS A 191 7.52 -1.84 -15.97
CA LYS A 191 6.09 -1.49 -16.07
C LYS A 191 5.83 0.00 -16.22
N PHE A 192 6.54 0.86 -15.50
CA PHE A 192 6.41 2.31 -15.70
C PHE A 192 6.69 2.74 -17.14
N ASN A 193 7.54 2.00 -17.86
CA ASN A 193 7.91 2.32 -19.23
C ASN A 193 7.11 1.56 -20.30
N THR A 194 6.39 0.49 -19.94
CA THR A 194 5.76 -0.42 -20.92
C THR A 194 4.30 -0.78 -20.65
N GLN A 195 3.75 -0.47 -19.47
CA GLN A 195 2.38 -0.85 -19.15
C GLN A 195 1.37 -0.03 -19.98
N GLU A 196 0.63 -0.74 -20.80
CA GLU A 196 -0.51 -0.24 -21.58
C GLU A 196 -1.81 -0.33 -20.78
N ASP A 197 -2.85 0.36 -21.25
CA ASP A 197 -4.20 0.25 -20.69
C ASP A 197 -4.73 -1.18 -20.86
N CYS A 198 -5.05 -1.84 -19.74
CA CYS A 198 -5.54 -3.22 -19.78
C CYS A 198 -6.42 -3.54 -18.57
N GLY A 199 -7.70 -3.85 -18.81
CA GLY A 199 -8.65 -4.21 -17.77
C GLY A 199 -8.71 -3.14 -16.66
N PRO A 200 -8.46 -3.50 -15.38
CA PRO A 200 -8.52 -2.58 -14.26
C PRO A 200 -7.31 -1.62 -14.19
N LEU A 201 -6.29 -1.80 -15.02
CA LEU A 201 -5.06 -1.01 -15.00
C LEU A 201 -5.04 0.06 -16.09
N GLU A 202 -4.52 1.23 -15.74
CA GLU A 202 -4.26 2.33 -16.67
C GLU A 202 -2.94 2.15 -17.43
N GLU A 203 -2.83 2.81 -18.58
CA GLU A 203 -1.54 3.11 -19.19
C GLU A 203 -0.74 4.04 -18.27
N LEU A 204 0.54 3.73 -18.00
CA LEU A 204 1.34 4.48 -17.02
C LEU A 204 2.11 5.66 -17.60
N THR A 205 2.54 5.56 -18.87
CA THR A 205 3.39 6.59 -19.49
C THR A 205 2.81 8.01 -19.45
N PRO A 206 1.48 8.23 -19.58
CA PRO A 206 0.91 9.56 -19.50
C PRO A 206 1.12 10.23 -18.14
N PHE A 207 1.09 9.47 -17.04
CA PHE A 207 1.26 9.99 -15.68
C PHE A 207 2.71 10.38 -15.37
N LEU A 208 3.67 9.88 -16.15
CA LEU A 208 5.10 10.11 -15.93
C LEU A 208 5.68 11.25 -16.78
N LYS A 209 4.90 11.86 -17.69
CA LYS A 209 5.37 12.94 -18.58
C LYS A 209 6.03 14.12 -17.87
N ASN A 210 5.60 14.41 -16.65
CA ASN A 210 6.13 15.48 -15.81
C ASN A 210 6.78 14.94 -14.53
N ALA A 211 7.22 13.68 -14.52
CA ALA A 211 7.78 13.05 -13.33
C ALA A 211 8.98 13.85 -12.78
N ASN A 212 9.79 14.46 -13.64
CA ASN A 212 10.91 15.33 -13.24
C ASN A 212 10.54 16.53 -12.34
N LYS A 213 9.25 16.86 -12.20
CA LYS A 213 8.76 17.90 -11.27
C LYS A 213 8.40 17.34 -9.88
N ALA A 214 8.28 16.03 -9.74
CA ALA A 214 8.01 15.38 -8.46
C ALA A 214 9.30 15.25 -7.64
N LYS A 215 9.18 15.31 -6.31
CA LYS A 215 10.31 15.11 -5.39
C LYS A 215 10.71 13.64 -5.25
N GLY A 216 9.80 12.72 -5.57
CA GLY A 216 9.99 11.28 -5.45
C GLY A 216 8.70 10.53 -5.74
N MET A 217 8.68 9.25 -5.40
CA MET A 217 7.52 8.36 -5.52
C MET A 217 7.23 7.67 -4.19
N ILE A 218 5.95 7.46 -3.91
CA ILE A 218 5.46 6.56 -2.87
C ILE A 218 4.87 5.36 -3.59
N ILE A 219 5.40 4.18 -3.28
CA ILE A 219 4.96 2.91 -3.83
C ILE A 219 4.32 2.07 -2.73
N ALA A 220 3.03 1.81 -2.83
CA ALA A 220 2.36 0.79 -2.02
C ALA A 220 2.68 -0.58 -2.64
N ALA A 221 3.37 -1.45 -1.90
CA ALA A 221 4.01 -2.65 -2.47
C ALA A 221 3.04 -3.81 -2.72
N GLY A 222 1.78 -3.71 -2.33
CA GLY A 222 0.75 -4.74 -2.40
C GLY A 222 0.28 -5.18 -1.01
N ALA A 223 -0.97 -5.62 -0.94
CA ALA A 223 -1.60 -6.01 0.32
C ALA A 223 -1.38 -7.47 0.68
N THR A 224 -1.27 -7.76 1.97
CA THR A 224 -1.21 -9.15 2.48
C THR A 224 -2.55 -9.89 2.31
N ALA A 225 -2.51 -11.22 2.39
CA ALA A 225 -3.73 -12.02 2.43
C ALA A 225 -4.59 -11.70 3.65
N TYR A 226 -5.90 -11.90 3.52
CA TYR A 226 -6.84 -11.66 4.62
C TYR A 226 -6.92 -12.85 5.57
N THR A 227 -7.17 -12.57 6.85
CA THR A 227 -7.66 -13.59 7.79
C THR A 227 -9.10 -13.96 7.45
N GLU A 228 -9.62 -15.02 8.07
CA GLU A 228 -11.05 -15.36 7.96
C GLU A 228 -11.96 -14.22 8.41
N PHE A 229 -11.55 -13.42 9.41
CA PHE A 229 -12.30 -12.23 9.79
C PHE A 229 -12.27 -11.18 8.67
N GLY A 230 -11.07 -10.87 8.14
CA GLY A 230 -10.89 -9.85 7.10
C GLY A 230 -11.66 -10.12 5.81
N LYS A 231 -11.75 -11.40 5.40
CA LYS A 231 -12.51 -11.82 4.21
C LYS A 231 -14.00 -11.54 4.32
N HIS A 232 -14.56 -11.54 5.53
CA HIS A 232 -16.00 -11.50 5.76
C HIS A 232 -16.48 -10.22 6.46
N ASN A 233 -15.57 -9.28 6.78
CA ASN A 233 -15.89 -8.07 7.52
C ASN A 233 -15.35 -6.82 6.83
N PHE A 234 -16.26 -5.90 6.55
CA PHE A 234 -15.98 -4.57 6.04
C PHE A 234 -15.88 -3.55 7.17
N LEU A 235 -15.21 -2.44 6.88
CA LEU A 235 -15.04 -1.31 7.80
C LEU A 235 -16.38 -0.68 8.14
N LYS A 236 -16.53 -0.32 9.41
CA LYS A 236 -17.64 0.44 9.96
C LYS A 236 -17.14 1.74 10.54
N LYS A 237 -18.04 2.71 10.64
CA LYS A 237 -17.76 3.95 11.36
C LYS A 237 -17.27 3.64 12.78
N ASP A 238 -16.26 4.38 13.21
CA ASP A 238 -15.58 4.27 14.51
C ASP A 238 -14.75 2.99 14.72
N ASP A 239 -14.56 2.15 13.68
CA ASP A 239 -13.50 1.13 13.72
C ASP A 239 -12.13 1.79 13.86
N GLU A 240 -11.30 1.25 14.74
CA GLU A 240 -9.87 1.57 14.83
C GLU A 240 -9.10 0.57 13.96
N ILE A 241 -8.29 1.07 13.02
CA ILE A 241 -7.44 0.28 12.12
C ILE A 241 -6.00 0.38 12.61
N PHE A 242 -5.34 -0.76 12.75
CA PHE A 242 -3.92 -0.81 13.05
C PHE A 242 -3.16 -1.54 11.95
N VAL A 243 -2.10 -0.93 11.43
CA VAL A 243 -1.13 -1.59 10.56
C VAL A 243 0.26 -1.41 11.15
N TYR A 244 0.98 -2.51 11.32
CA TYR A 244 2.34 -2.53 11.85
C TYR A 244 3.28 -3.07 10.81
N VAL A 245 4.42 -2.40 10.65
CA VAL A 245 5.60 -2.93 9.96
C VAL A 245 6.75 -2.91 10.97
N TYR A 246 7.09 -4.08 11.53
CA TYR A 246 7.96 -4.18 12.70
C TYR A 246 9.07 -5.21 12.51
N ASN A 247 10.23 -4.96 13.12
CA ASN A 247 11.32 -5.92 13.12
C ASN A 247 10.97 -7.09 14.06
N ALA A 248 10.64 -8.26 13.49
CA ALA A 248 10.21 -9.44 14.24
C ALA A 248 11.33 -10.13 15.02
N HIS A 249 12.58 -9.68 14.86
CA HIS A 249 13.69 -10.10 15.72
C HIS A 249 13.80 -9.26 17.00
N VAL A 250 13.07 -8.14 17.07
CA VAL A 250 13.07 -7.21 18.20
C VAL A 250 11.75 -7.28 18.97
N HIS A 251 10.63 -7.33 18.24
CA HIS A 251 9.28 -7.37 18.84
C HIS A 251 8.59 -8.69 18.57
N SER A 252 7.95 -9.20 19.61
CA SER A 252 7.05 -10.34 19.54
C SER A 252 5.64 -9.89 19.11
N PHE A 253 4.81 -10.85 18.70
CA PHE A 253 3.39 -10.60 18.50
C PHE A 253 2.70 -10.07 19.77
N GLN A 254 3.14 -10.52 20.95
CA GLN A 254 2.58 -10.05 22.22
C GLN A 254 2.85 -8.57 22.46
N ASP A 255 4.02 -8.06 22.04
CA ASP A 255 4.36 -6.64 22.15
C ASP A 255 3.40 -5.78 21.31
N ILE A 256 3.09 -6.23 20.09
CA ILE A 256 2.12 -5.59 19.20
C ILE A 256 0.71 -5.60 19.80
N MET A 257 0.29 -6.73 20.38
CA MET A 257 -1.01 -6.83 21.08
C MET A 257 -1.11 -5.92 22.30
N ASN A 258 -0.03 -5.80 23.08
CA ASN A 258 0.02 -4.93 24.26
C ASN A 258 -0.13 -3.45 23.86
N ASP A 259 0.54 -3.02 22.80
CA ASP A 259 0.43 -1.65 22.27
C ASP A 259 -1.00 -1.31 21.81
N MET A 260 -1.68 -2.21 21.08
CA MET A 260 -3.10 -2.00 20.71
C MET A 260 -4.06 -1.97 21.92
N SER A 261 -3.65 -2.61 23.02
CA SER A 261 -4.42 -2.64 24.26
C SER A 261 -4.22 -1.39 25.13
N GLY A 262 -3.41 -0.42 24.68
CA GLY A 262 -3.16 0.84 25.38
C GLY A 262 -2.08 0.75 26.46
N VAL A 263 -1.24 -0.29 26.44
CA VAL A 263 -0.03 -0.34 27.27
C VAL A 263 0.99 0.66 26.69
N ASP A 264 1.51 1.55 27.52
CA ASP A 264 2.58 2.48 27.13
C ASP A 264 3.88 1.69 26.89
N LEU A 265 4.11 1.34 25.62
CA LEU A 265 5.25 0.53 25.18
C LEU A 265 5.98 1.28 24.06
N PHE A 266 7.29 1.46 24.23
CA PHE A 266 8.12 2.00 23.16
C PHE A 266 8.46 0.91 22.12
N LEU A 267 7.79 0.96 20.97
CA LEU A 267 8.05 0.06 19.83
C LEU A 267 9.14 0.62 18.90
N GLY A 268 10.41 0.62 19.31
CA GLY A 268 11.52 1.02 18.42
C GLY A 268 11.74 0.05 17.26
N GLN A 269 12.13 0.49 16.05
CA GLN A 269 12.16 -0.38 14.85
C GLN A 269 10.78 -0.95 14.48
N CYS A 270 9.75 -0.15 14.69
CA CYS A 270 8.38 -0.41 14.29
C CYS A 270 7.85 0.85 13.59
N SER A 271 7.12 0.64 12.51
CA SER A 271 6.28 1.66 11.89
C SER A 271 4.84 1.33 12.21
N LYS A 272 4.15 2.21 12.94
CA LYS A 272 2.76 2.01 13.34
C LYS A 272 1.86 3.01 12.61
N LEU A 273 0.82 2.49 12.00
CA LEU A 273 -0.29 3.29 11.47
C LEU A 273 -1.53 2.96 12.29
N HIS A 274 -2.12 3.97 12.92
CA HIS A 274 -3.37 3.86 13.67
C HIS A 274 -4.36 4.87 13.13
N GLN A 275 -5.45 4.40 12.52
CA GLN A 275 -6.48 5.25 11.92
C GLN A 275 -7.85 4.95 12.49
N ILE A 276 -8.72 5.97 12.53
CA ILE A 276 -10.13 5.80 12.89
C ILE A 276 -11.01 6.04 11.65
N VAL A 277 -11.98 5.16 11.41
CA VAL A 277 -12.94 5.32 10.32
C VAL A 277 -14.00 6.36 10.69
N LYS A 278 -14.22 7.35 9.83
CA LYS A 278 -15.14 8.48 10.05
C LYS A 278 -16.11 8.71 8.90
#